data_AF-A0A7L3LVH0-F1
#
_entry.id   AF-A0A7L3LVH0-F1
#
_cell.length_a   1.000
_cell.length_b   1.000
_cell.length_c   1.000
_cell.angle_alpha   90.00
_cell.angle_beta   90.00
_cell.angle_gamma   90.00
#
_symmetry.space_group_name_H-M   'P 1'
#
loop_
_entity.id
_entity.type
_entity.pdbx_description
1 polymer ?
#
loop_
_entity_poly.entity_id
_entity_poly.type
_entity_poly.pdbx_seq_one_letter_code
_entity_poly.pdbx_strand_id
1 'polypeptide(L)'
;MNWKTIIYMIFLVSLSVVKALPRTYRDIEEKASIGQRFSQLQENNFKAIAMIIFAQYVPGSTFSRAIQVAEDVTELAKKCASAARDTPDCLKPLGRIFLDRICQEENLPGFSDCCAKKEFPERNDCFLSLKNSSRGFISPLEGLNAEAACKSHSQHEHPLLGHFIYEVSRRHPFLYPPAILSVTIQYEEMMTNCCRSAEDPTQNSQECFQRQVPKVVNPLKEDSLRQEHTCSILKKFGERTLKAWKLAQISQKFPKADFATVTKLVLDVVNMHKDCCRGDMLDCMHDREALLHYVCTNQDMLSSKIKQCCEKPLLQRGECIVNAENDDKPAGLSPHIRDFIEDKGICQRFTQEKDMHLARFLYEYSRRHPEFSAQMLLRIGKGYEDLLKECCKAGAPDGCCSRGEEELKKHIYETESVMKTSCDIYKEKGDYYFQNELLLSFTKKMPQLTSAELITFTKQMTRIGSKCCQLSPDRLLPCAEENLDVVLGEICRRHLADPINPGVCQCCSNSYAFRRPCLGKLEMDETYVPLSLTPGLFTFHEDLCTTEEEKLQHKKQEMLITLIKYKPHITQDQLNSLTAAFTTMREGCCRQENPETCFVQEGPELIKRSEKMLSA
;
A
#
# COMPACT_ATOMS: atom_id res chain seq x y z
N MET A 1 -19.16 25.91 -21.18
CA MET A 1 -18.52 25.17 -22.29
C MET A 1 -18.87 23.70 -22.10
N ASN A 2 -19.37 23.01 -23.12
CA ASN A 2 -19.95 21.65 -22.97
C ASN A 2 -18.84 20.65 -22.59
N TRP A 3 -19.14 19.65 -21.74
CA TRP A 3 -18.16 18.63 -21.28
C TRP A 3 -17.44 17.94 -22.46
N LYS A 4 -18.10 17.93 -23.62
CA LYS A 4 -17.60 17.51 -24.94
C LYS A 4 -16.25 18.10 -25.39
N THR A 5 -15.75 19.18 -24.79
CA THR A 5 -14.49 19.83 -25.19
C THR A 5 -13.39 19.72 -24.12
N ILE A 6 -13.70 19.15 -22.95
CA ILE A 6 -12.84 19.19 -21.75
C ILE A 6 -11.63 18.27 -21.84
N ILE A 7 -11.76 17.11 -22.50
CA ILE A 7 -10.72 16.07 -22.49
C ILE A 7 -9.77 16.18 -23.70
N TYR A 8 -10.22 16.62 -24.87
CA TYR A 8 -9.34 16.87 -26.03
C TYR A 8 -8.22 17.89 -25.75
N MET A 9 -8.43 18.81 -24.81
CA MET A 9 -7.42 19.80 -24.40
C MET A 9 -6.47 19.30 -23.29
N ILE A 10 -6.80 18.21 -22.58
CA ILE A 10 -5.86 17.52 -21.68
C ILE A 10 -4.71 16.90 -22.52
N PHE A 11 -5.00 16.53 -23.77
CA PHE A 11 -4.04 15.88 -24.69
C PHE A 11 -3.03 16.82 -25.36
N LEU A 12 -3.22 18.15 -25.36
CA LEU A 12 -2.38 19.07 -26.17
C LEU A 12 -1.39 19.94 -25.38
N VAL A 13 -1.34 19.86 -24.05
CA VAL A 13 -0.39 20.67 -23.26
C VAL A 13 0.80 19.83 -22.82
N SER A 14 1.63 19.44 -23.78
CA SER A 14 2.95 18.85 -23.53
C SER A 14 4.10 19.87 -23.60
N LEU A 15 3.87 21.19 -23.81
CA LEU A 15 4.98 22.12 -24.10
C LEU A 15 4.93 23.54 -23.50
N SER A 16 4.00 23.93 -22.62
CA SER A 16 3.95 25.32 -22.09
C SER A 16 4.16 25.52 -20.59
N VAL A 17 4.33 24.45 -19.79
CA VAL A 17 4.65 24.55 -18.34
C VAL A 17 6.08 25.10 -18.08
N VAL A 18 6.90 25.22 -19.13
CA VAL A 18 8.36 25.41 -19.02
C VAL A 18 8.82 26.85 -18.70
N LYS A 19 7.95 27.87 -18.73
CA LYS A 19 8.41 29.28 -18.66
C LYS A 19 8.10 30.08 -17.38
N ALA A 20 7.50 29.50 -16.33
CA ALA A 20 7.05 30.30 -15.19
C ALA A 20 7.29 29.68 -13.80
N LEU A 21 8.44 29.06 -13.55
CA LEU A 21 8.89 28.78 -12.17
C LEU A 21 9.90 29.85 -11.75
N PRO A 22 9.57 30.72 -10.76
CA PRO A 22 10.55 31.64 -10.20
C PRO A 22 11.67 30.84 -9.54
N ARG A 23 12.91 31.16 -9.92
CA ARG A 23 14.11 30.77 -9.16
C ARG A 23 14.10 31.53 -7.85
N THR A 24 13.82 30.88 -6.73
CA THR A 24 14.32 31.40 -5.44
C THR A 24 14.49 30.28 -4.43
N TYR A 25 15.66 30.32 -3.80
CA TYR A 25 16.13 29.41 -2.77
C TYR A 25 15.33 29.67 -1.48
N ARG A 26 14.99 28.57 -0.80
CA ARG A 26 14.14 28.48 0.38
C ARG A 26 14.69 29.25 1.58
N ASP A 27 13.90 30.22 2.05
CA ASP A 27 13.66 30.46 3.47
C ASP A 27 12.22 30.98 3.60
N ILE A 28 11.39 30.23 4.34
CA ILE A 28 9.95 30.45 4.56
C ILE A 28 9.12 30.40 3.25
N GLU A 29 8.90 29.20 2.69
CA GLU A 29 7.98 29.02 1.55
C GLU A 29 6.54 29.37 1.97
N GLU A 30 6.06 30.51 1.49
CA GLU A 30 4.64 30.85 1.44
C GLU A 30 3.93 29.77 0.60
N LYS A 31 3.16 28.86 1.25
CA LYS A 31 2.41 27.79 0.57
C LYS A 31 1.60 28.38 -0.59
N ALA A 32 1.54 27.66 -1.71
CA ALA A 32 0.90 28.20 -2.91
C ALA A 32 -0.59 28.48 -2.68
N SER A 33 -1.06 29.63 -3.16
CA SER A 33 -2.48 29.98 -3.07
C SER A 33 -3.33 29.15 -4.05
N ILE A 34 -4.64 29.08 -3.80
CA ILE A 34 -5.57 28.37 -4.68
C ILE A 34 -5.57 28.96 -6.11
N GLY A 35 -5.38 30.28 -6.23
CA GLY A 35 -5.26 30.96 -7.51
C GLY A 35 -3.99 30.56 -8.27
N GLN A 36 -2.85 30.47 -7.59
CA GLN A 36 -1.60 29.98 -8.19
C GLN A 36 -1.74 28.53 -8.69
N ARG A 37 -2.35 27.66 -7.87
CA ARG A 37 -2.61 26.26 -8.25
C ARG A 37 -3.53 26.15 -9.46
N PHE A 38 -4.58 26.96 -9.52
CA PHE A 38 -5.47 27.02 -10.67
C PHE A 38 -4.75 27.46 -11.95
N SER A 39 -3.92 28.51 -11.88
CA SER A 39 -3.13 28.96 -13.03
C SER A 39 -2.14 27.90 -13.53
N GLN A 40 -1.52 27.14 -12.61
CA GLN A 40 -0.59 26.06 -12.95
C GLN A 40 -1.30 24.86 -13.60
N LEU A 41 -2.40 24.41 -13.00
CA LEU A 41 -3.11 23.20 -13.41
C LEU A 41 -4.02 23.42 -14.62
N GLN A 42 -4.47 24.66 -14.86
CA GLN A 42 -5.53 25.01 -15.80
C GLN A 42 -6.91 24.46 -15.37
N GLU A 43 -7.97 25.05 -15.93
CA GLU A 43 -9.35 24.88 -15.45
C GLU A 43 -9.80 23.40 -15.40
N ASN A 44 -9.54 22.63 -16.46
CA ASN A 44 -10.01 21.25 -16.56
C ASN A 44 -9.33 20.32 -15.55
N ASN A 45 -8.00 20.40 -15.41
CA ASN A 45 -7.27 19.56 -14.47
C ASN A 45 -7.60 19.96 -13.03
N PHE A 46 -7.69 21.26 -12.76
CA PHE A 46 -8.07 21.75 -11.44
C PHE A 46 -9.46 21.25 -11.04
N LYS A 47 -10.44 21.30 -11.95
CA LYS A 47 -11.79 20.78 -11.72
C LYS A 47 -11.79 19.28 -11.44
N ALA A 48 -11.06 18.48 -12.22
CA ALA A 48 -10.95 17.04 -12.00
C ALA A 48 -10.32 16.72 -10.62
N ILE A 49 -9.26 17.43 -10.26
CA ILE A 49 -8.58 17.32 -8.97
C ILE A 49 -9.51 17.72 -7.81
N ALA A 50 -10.27 18.81 -7.96
CA ALA A 50 -11.22 19.25 -6.93
C ALA A 50 -12.30 18.20 -6.69
N MET A 51 -12.80 17.55 -7.75
CA MET A 51 -13.74 16.43 -7.66
C MET A 51 -13.12 15.23 -6.94
N ILE A 52 -11.88 14.86 -7.27
CA ILE A 52 -11.13 13.78 -6.60
C ILE A 52 -11.03 14.07 -5.11
N ILE A 53 -10.56 15.27 -4.73
CA ILE A 53 -10.39 15.66 -3.33
C ILE A 53 -11.71 15.56 -2.58
N PHE A 54 -12.80 16.12 -3.14
CA PHE A 54 -14.11 16.07 -2.52
C PHE A 54 -14.62 14.63 -2.35
N ALA A 55 -14.54 13.79 -3.39
CA ALA A 55 -14.97 12.39 -3.34
C ALA A 55 -14.18 11.57 -2.31
N GLN A 56 -12.90 11.90 -2.10
CA GLN A 56 -12.07 11.27 -1.07
C GLN A 56 -12.47 11.69 0.35
N TYR A 57 -12.89 12.94 0.57
CA TYR A 57 -13.33 13.43 1.89
C TYR A 57 -14.76 13.02 2.21
N VAL A 58 -15.63 12.96 1.21
CA VAL A 58 -17.06 12.66 1.36
C VAL A 58 -17.42 11.46 0.48
N PRO A 59 -16.92 10.26 0.82
CA PRO A 59 -17.13 9.06 0.01
C PRO A 59 -18.59 8.64 -0.06
N GLY A 60 -19.46 9.09 0.83
CA GLY A 60 -20.91 8.87 0.79
C GLY A 60 -21.68 9.82 -0.13
N SER A 61 -21.02 10.79 -0.76
CA SER A 61 -21.66 11.77 -1.65
C SER A 61 -22.20 11.12 -2.95
N THR A 62 -22.85 11.91 -3.81
CA THR A 62 -23.25 11.48 -5.16
C THR A 62 -22.30 12.06 -6.21
N PHE A 63 -22.20 11.40 -7.37
CA PHE A 63 -21.37 11.89 -8.48
C PHE A 63 -21.77 13.30 -8.92
N SER A 64 -23.06 13.57 -9.08
CA SER A 64 -23.56 14.90 -9.45
C SER A 64 -23.19 15.96 -8.43
N ARG A 65 -23.20 15.63 -7.13
CA ARG A 65 -22.80 16.57 -6.09
C ARG A 65 -21.29 16.85 -6.11
N ALA A 66 -20.48 15.82 -6.32
CA ALA A 66 -19.03 15.98 -6.46
C ALA A 66 -18.66 16.89 -7.64
N ILE A 67 -19.38 16.81 -8.77
CA ILE A 67 -19.22 17.73 -9.90
C ILE A 67 -19.54 19.17 -9.49
N GLN A 68 -20.67 19.39 -8.83
CA GLN A 68 -21.09 20.73 -8.42
C GLN A 68 -20.07 21.38 -7.49
N VAL A 69 -19.62 20.67 -6.46
CA VAL A 69 -18.60 21.18 -5.53
C VAL A 69 -17.29 21.49 -6.25
N ALA A 70 -16.88 20.64 -7.21
CA ALA A 70 -15.70 20.91 -8.01
C ALA A 70 -15.85 22.20 -8.85
N GLU A 71 -17.03 22.47 -9.41
CA GLU A 71 -17.32 23.73 -10.13
C GLU A 71 -17.21 24.94 -9.20
N ASP A 72 -17.82 24.87 -8.03
CA ASP A 72 -17.82 25.97 -7.06
C ASP A 72 -16.40 26.34 -6.59
N VAL A 73 -15.57 25.32 -6.30
CA VAL A 73 -14.17 25.52 -5.90
C VAL A 73 -13.34 26.03 -7.09
N THR A 74 -13.63 25.59 -8.31
CA THR A 74 -12.95 26.08 -9.52
C THR A 74 -13.25 27.55 -9.79
N GLU A 75 -14.50 27.98 -9.60
CA GLU A 75 -14.88 29.39 -9.72
C GLU A 75 -14.24 30.27 -8.65
N LEU A 76 -14.14 29.79 -7.41
CA LEU A 76 -13.36 30.47 -6.37
C LEU A 76 -11.89 30.61 -6.79
N ALA A 77 -11.28 29.53 -7.27
CA ALA A 77 -9.88 29.51 -7.67
C ALA A 77 -9.60 30.48 -8.84
N LYS A 78 -10.52 30.54 -9.81
CA LYS A 78 -10.48 31.48 -10.93
C LYS A 78 -10.56 32.94 -10.48
N LYS A 79 -11.44 33.25 -9.52
CA LYS A 79 -11.51 34.58 -8.89
C LYS A 79 -10.22 34.92 -8.15
N CYS A 80 -9.64 33.96 -7.42
CA CYS A 80 -8.37 34.16 -6.73
C CYS A 80 -7.17 34.32 -7.66
N ALA A 81 -7.23 33.76 -8.87
CA ALA A 81 -6.19 33.93 -9.89
C ALA A 81 -6.26 35.31 -10.58
N SER A 82 -7.44 35.94 -10.64
CA SER A 82 -7.66 37.23 -11.28
C SER A 82 -7.68 38.43 -10.32
N ALA A 83 -7.93 38.21 -9.02
CA ALA A 83 -7.96 39.25 -8.00
C ALA A 83 -6.56 39.66 -7.52
N ALA A 84 -6.40 40.93 -7.09
CA ALA A 84 -5.32 41.31 -6.19
C ALA A 84 -5.42 40.46 -4.91
N ARG A 85 -4.29 40.04 -4.34
CA ARG A 85 -4.14 38.98 -3.30
C ARG A 85 -4.93 39.19 -1.99
N ASP A 86 -5.75 40.23 -1.88
CA ASP A 86 -6.29 40.77 -0.63
C ASP A 86 -7.70 40.26 -0.26
N THR A 87 -8.30 39.34 -1.03
CA THR A 87 -9.56 38.69 -0.64
C THR A 87 -9.31 37.62 0.42
N PRO A 88 -9.99 37.67 1.60
CA PRO A 88 -9.71 36.76 2.72
C PRO A 88 -9.81 35.26 2.39
N ASP A 89 -10.71 34.87 1.48
CA ASP A 89 -10.86 33.47 1.05
C ASP A 89 -9.69 32.96 0.20
N CYS A 90 -8.99 33.85 -0.52
CA CYS A 90 -7.86 33.48 -1.38
C CYS A 90 -6.54 33.28 -0.60
N LEU A 91 -6.50 33.76 0.64
CA LEU A 91 -5.37 33.62 1.58
C LEU A 91 -5.50 32.37 2.48
N LYS A 92 -6.63 31.65 2.41
CA LYS A 92 -6.83 30.44 3.22
C LYS A 92 -5.89 29.31 2.77
N PRO A 93 -5.38 28.49 3.71
CA PRO A 93 -4.70 27.25 3.34
C PRO A 93 -5.59 26.37 2.47
N LEU A 94 -5.00 25.69 1.47
CA LEU A 94 -5.73 24.92 0.46
C LEU A 94 -6.68 23.90 1.09
N GLY A 95 -6.19 23.09 2.04
CA GLY A 95 -7.03 22.14 2.77
C GLY A 95 -8.21 22.80 3.50
N ARG A 96 -8.06 24.04 4.00
CA ARG A 96 -9.13 24.78 4.68
C ARG A 96 -10.28 25.14 3.75
N ILE A 97 -9.97 25.49 2.51
CA ILE A 97 -10.98 25.83 1.49
C ILE A 97 -11.89 24.64 1.22
N PHE A 98 -11.31 23.44 1.03
CA PHE A 98 -12.09 22.23 0.80
C PHE A 98 -12.96 21.86 2.02
N LEU A 99 -12.40 21.92 3.23
CA LEU A 99 -13.17 21.62 4.44
C LEU A 99 -14.29 22.65 4.70
N ASP A 100 -14.04 23.94 4.46
CA ASP A 100 -15.08 24.97 4.54
C ASP A 100 -16.21 24.67 3.55
N ARG A 101 -15.87 24.23 2.33
CA ARG A 101 -16.88 23.86 1.33
C ARG A 101 -17.67 22.62 1.74
N ILE A 102 -17.01 21.59 2.27
CA ILE A 102 -17.67 20.39 2.79
C ILE A 102 -18.62 20.74 3.96
N CYS A 103 -18.25 21.70 4.81
CA CYS A 103 -19.12 22.11 5.92
C CYS A 103 -20.30 23.00 5.53
N GLN A 104 -20.35 23.48 4.28
CA GLN A 104 -21.53 24.16 3.71
C GLN A 104 -22.55 23.16 3.13
N GLU A 105 -22.22 21.87 3.12
CA GLU A 105 -23.09 20.80 2.65
C GLU A 105 -24.17 20.49 3.69
N GLU A 106 -25.44 20.62 3.28
CA GLU A 106 -26.57 20.18 4.10
C GLU A 106 -26.65 18.64 4.12
N ASN A 107 -27.02 18.07 5.26
CA ASN A 107 -27.29 16.64 5.43
C ASN A 107 -26.10 15.70 5.14
N LEU A 108 -24.90 16.01 5.62
CA LEU A 108 -23.79 15.04 5.66
C LEU A 108 -23.76 14.29 7.02
N PRO A 109 -24.30 13.06 7.12
CA PRO A 109 -24.31 12.32 8.38
C PRO A 109 -22.87 12.03 8.82
N GLY A 110 -22.55 12.32 10.09
CA GLY A 110 -21.23 12.05 10.68
C GLY A 110 -20.16 13.12 10.47
N PHE A 111 -20.43 14.20 9.72
CA PHE A 111 -19.46 15.28 9.49
C PHE A 111 -19.74 16.55 10.32
N SER A 112 -20.94 16.70 10.89
CA SER A 112 -21.34 17.85 11.72
C SER A 112 -20.38 18.11 12.87
N ASP A 113 -19.92 17.04 13.54
CA ASP A 113 -19.03 17.13 14.70
C ASP A 113 -17.65 17.64 14.30
N CYS A 114 -17.17 17.28 13.10
CA CYS A 114 -15.94 17.84 12.55
C CYS A 114 -16.13 19.31 12.16
N CYS A 115 -17.26 19.65 11.53
CA CYS A 115 -17.56 21.03 11.13
C CYS A 115 -17.72 22.00 12.31
N ALA A 116 -18.15 21.52 13.47
CA ALA A 116 -18.24 22.31 14.70
C ALA A 116 -16.85 22.72 15.26
N LYS A 117 -15.77 22.02 14.88
CA LYS A 117 -14.41 22.34 15.32
C LYS A 117 -13.89 23.58 14.60
N LYS A 118 -13.53 24.63 15.35
CA LYS A 118 -13.07 25.92 14.79
C LYS A 118 -11.60 25.94 14.40
N GLU A 119 -10.76 25.22 15.14
CA GLU A 119 -9.31 25.16 14.92
C GLU A 119 -8.94 24.23 13.77
N PHE A 120 -8.08 24.70 12.86
CA PHE A 120 -7.79 23.98 11.62
C PHE A 120 -7.08 22.63 11.81
N PRO A 121 -6.07 22.47 12.70
CA PRO A 121 -5.46 21.16 12.89
C PRO A 121 -6.48 20.11 13.39
N GLU A 122 -7.26 20.46 14.40
CA GLU A 122 -8.24 19.54 15.01
C GLU A 122 -9.40 19.20 14.07
N ARG A 123 -9.88 20.20 13.32
CA ARG A 123 -10.91 19.97 12.31
C ARG A 123 -10.40 19.03 11.22
N ASN A 124 -9.21 19.26 10.69
CA ASN A 124 -8.62 18.40 9.67
C ASN A 124 -8.43 16.96 10.18
N ASP A 125 -7.88 16.79 11.39
CA ASP A 125 -7.65 15.46 11.98
C ASP A 125 -8.97 14.68 12.19
N CYS A 126 -10.06 15.39 12.51
CA CYS A 126 -11.40 14.80 12.56
C CYS A 126 -11.85 14.27 11.19
N PHE A 127 -11.74 15.07 10.14
CA PHE A 127 -12.06 14.65 8.76
C PHE A 127 -11.17 13.49 8.28
N LEU A 128 -9.88 13.50 8.59
CA LEU A 128 -8.96 12.41 8.26
C LEU A 128 -9.33 11.12 8.99
N SER A 129 -9.87 11.21 10.20
CA SER A 129 -10.36 10.04 10.94
C SER A 129 -11.59 9.44 10.24
N LEU A 130 -12.53 10.27 9.79
CA LEU A 130 -13.68 9.82 9.01
C LEU A 130 -13.28 9.15 7.68
N LYS A 131 -12.29 9.71 6.96
CA LYS A 131 -11.72 9.10 5.74
C LYS A 131 -11.19 7.68 5.95
N ASN A 132 -10.65 7.40 7.13
CA ASN A 132 -10.09 6.08 7.44
C ASN A 132 -11.18 5.03 7.72
N SER A 133 -12.30 5.46 8.31
CA SER A 133 -13.40 4.57 8.72
C SER A 133 -14.38 4.22 7.59
N SER A 134 -14.37 4.95 6.48
CA SER A 134 -15.37 4.83 5.40
C SER A 134 -15.16 3.65 4.43
N ARG A 135 -14.13 2.80 4.63
CA ARG A 135 -13.78 1.72 3.69
C ARG A 135 -14.79 0.57 3.64
N GLY A 136 -15.48 0.29 4.75
CA GLY A 136 -16.45 -0.81 4.83
C GLY A 136 -17.76 -0.57 4.09
N PHE A 137 -18.00 0.65 3.58
CA PHE A 137 -19.28 1.07 3.01
C PHE A 137 -19.33 1.05 1.48
N ILE A 138 -18.22 0.73 0.80
CA ILE A 138 -18.13 0.89 -0.65
C ILE A 138 -17.95 -0.48 -1.29
N SER A 139 -18.96 -0.91 -2.04
CA SER A 139 -18.91 -2.16 -2.82
C SER A 139 -17.65 -2.19 -3.70
N PRO A 140 -17.07 -3.39 -3.94
CA PRO A 140 -16.01 -3.55 -4.94
C PRO A 140 -16.40 -2.83 -6.23
N LEU A 141 -15.41 -2.29 -6.95
CA LEU A 141 -15.68 -1.82 -8.32
C LEU A 141 -16.25 -3.04 -9.05
N GLU A 142 -17.56 -3.03 -9.32
CA GLU A 142 -18.23 -4.18 -9.93
C GLU A 142 -17.46 -4.51 -11.19
N GLY A 143 -17.14 -5.80 -11.35
CA GLY A 143 -16.43 -6.29 -12.52
C GLY A 143 -17.19 -5.77 -13.73
N LEU A 144 -16.58 -4.81 -14.42
CA LEU A 144 -17.23 -4.01 -15.45
C LEU A 144 -17.92 -4.97 -16.40
N ASN A 145 -19.25 -5.07 -16.33
CA ASN A 145 -20.00 -5.86 -17.28
C ASN A 145 -19.63 -5.29 -18.65
N ALA A 146 -18.90 -6.06 -19.45
CA ALA A 146 -18.26 -5.57 -20.67
C ALA A 146 -19.32 -4.97 -21.61
N GLU A 147 -20.50 -5.59 -21.69
CA GLU A 147 -21.62 -5.12 -22.50
C GLU A 147 -22.17 -3.78 -22.00
N ALA A 148 -22.44 -3.66 -20.69
CA ALA A 148 -22.93 -2.42 -20.10
C ALA A 148 -21.90 -1.28 -20.19
N ALA A 149 -20.62 -1.58 -19.95
CA ALA A 149 -19.52 -0.63 -20.02
C ALA A 149 -19.31 -0.14 -21.47
N CYS A 150 -19.30 -1.04 -22.45
CA CYS A 150 -19.15 -0.67 -23.86
C CYS A 150 -20.35 0.08 -24.42
N LYS A 151 -21.58 -0.25 -23.99
CA LYS A 151 -22.78 0.53 -24.32
C LYS A 151 -22.70 1.94 -23.74
N SER A 152 -22.24 2.09 -22.50
CA SER A 152 -22.05 3.42 -21.90
C SER A 152 -20.93 4.21 -22.58
N HIS A 153 -19.85 3.56 -23.03
CA HIS A 153 -18.75 4.20 -23.74
C HIS A 153 -19.19 4.75 -25.11
N SER A 154 -19.95 3.97 -25.89
CA SER A 154 -20.43 4.41 -27.21
C SER A 154 -21.46 5.54 -27.16
N GLN A 155 -22.25 5.62 -26.09
CA GLN A 155 -23.29 6.65 -25.92
C GLN A 155 -22.77 7.90 -25.22
N HIS A 156 -21.89 7.74 -24.22
CA HIS A 156 -21.51 8.78 -23.27
C HIS A 156 -20.06 8.61 -22.74
N GLU A 157 -19.08 8.58 -23.65
CA GLU A 157 -17.63 8.43 -23.34
C GLU A 157 -17.13 9.33 -22.21
N HIS A 158 -17.60 10.57 -22.22
CA HIS A 158 -17.14 11.64 -21.35
C HIS A 158 -17.70 11.59 -19.91
N PRO A 159 -19.03 11.42 -19.70
CA PRO A 159 -19.58 11.08 -18.38
C PRO A 159 -18.99 9.81 -17.76
N LEU A 160 -18.61 8.83 -18.58
CA LEU A 160 -18.03 7.56 -18.13
C LEU A 160 -16.69 7.77 -17.39
N LEU A 161 -15.77 8.56 -17.97
CA LEU A 161 -14.46 8.81 -17.35
C LEU A 161 -14.58 9.65 -16.07
N GLY A 162 -15.46 10.66 -16.06
CA GLY A 162 -15.76 11.42 -14.84
C GLY A 162 -16.30 10.54 -13.72
N HIS A 163 -17.21 9.63 -14.06
CA HIS A 163 -17.77 8.67 -13.10
C HIS A 163 -16.72 7.67 -12.61
N PHE A 164 -15.83 7.19 -13.49
CA PHE A 164 -14.71 6.34 -13.11
C PHE A 164 -13.78 7.03 -12.12
N ILE A 165 -13.36 8.27 -12.39
CA ILE A 165 -12.54 9.07 -11.47
C ILE A 165 -13.24 9.18 -10.11
N TYR A 166 -14.53 9.49 -10.10
CA TYR A 166 -15.33 9.60 -8.88
C TYR A 166 -15.37 8.29 -8.07
N GLU A 167 -15.69 7.17 -8.71
CA GLU A 167 -15.79 5.85 -8.07
C GLU A 167 -14.44 5.34 -7.56
N VAL A 168 -13.34 5.60 -8.28
CA VAL A 168 -11.99 5.32 -7.81
C VAL A 168 -11.63 6.21 -6.61
N SER A 169 -11.90 7.52 -6.70
CA SER A 169 -11.54 8.49 -5.66
C SER A 169 -12.19 8.17 -4.30
N ARG A 170 -13.49 7.87 -4.28
CA ARG A 170 -14.20 7.54 -3.04
C ARG A 170 -13.72 6.23 -2.40
N ARG A 171 -13.25 5.26 -3.20
CA ARG A 171 -12.68 3.98 -2.73
C ARG A 171 -11.25 4.10 -2.23
N HIS A 172 -10.51 5.10 -2.70
CA HIS A 172 -9.09 5.30 -2.41
C HIS A 172 -8.85 6.69 -1.78
N PRO A 173 -9.28 6.91 -0.51
CA PRO A 173 -9.36 8.23 0.13
C PRO A 173 -8.02 8.96 0.34
N PHE A 174 -6.90 8.23 0.19
CA PHE A 174 -5.53 8.75 0.35
C PHE A 174 -4.69 8.66 -0.92
N LEU A 175 -5.21 8.07 -1.99
CA LEU A 175 -4.45 7.97 -3.24
C LEU A 175 -4.30 9.35 -3.86
N TYR A 176 -3.07 9.75 -4.20
CA TYR A 176 -2.83 11.08 -4.72
C TYR A 176 -3.51 11.24 -6.11
N PRO A 177 -4.09 12.42 -6.44
CA PRO A 177 -4.86 12.59 -7.67
C PRO A 177 -4.12 12.21 -8.97
N PRO A 178 -2.80 12.46 -9.12
CA PRO A 178 -2.07 12.05 -10.32
C PRO A 178 -2.10 10.55 -10.61
N ALA A 179 -2.13 9.68 -9.58
CA ALA A 179 -2.28 8.24 -9.80
C ALA A 179 -3.67 7.90 -10.34
N ILE A 180 -4.72 8.52 -9.79
CA ILE A 180 -6.10 8.33 -10.25
C ILE A 180 -6.24 8.77 -11.71
N LEU A 181 -5.67 9.93 -12.07
CA LEU A 181 -5.66 10.42 -13.45
C LEU A 181 -4.85 9.50 -14.38
N SER A 182 -3.69 9.00 -13.94
CA SER A 182 -2.89 8.06 -14.73
C SER A 182 -3.64 6.75 -15.01
N VAL A 183 -4.35 6.21 -14.01
CA VAL A 183 -5.16 4.99 -14.17
C VAL A 183 -6.40 5.26 -15.04
N THR A 184 -6.94 6.47 -15.00
CA THR A 184 -8.06 6.87 -15.88
C THR A 184 -7.66 6.84 -17.35
N ILE A 185 -6.43 7.24 -17.69
CA ILE A 185 -5.90 7.13 -19.06
C ILE A 185 -5.84 5.66 -19.50
N GLN A 186 -5.34 4.78 -18.64
CA GLN A 186 -5.27 3.34 -18.95
C GLN A 186 -6.67 2.71 -19.07
N TYR A 187 -7.62 3.18 -18.28
CA TYR A 187 -9.01 2.77 -18.37
C TYR A 187 -9.64 3.22 -19.69
N GLU A 188 -9.41 4.46 -20.12
CA GLU A 188 -9.86 4.97 -21.42
C GLU A 188 -9.28 4.13 -22.57
N GLU A 189 -7.96 3.89 -22.57
CA GLU A 189 -7.30 3.03 -23.56
C GLU A 189 -7.88 1.60 -23.58
N MET A 190 -8.17 1.03 -22.40
CA MET A 190 -8.83 -0.27 -22.29
C MET A 190 -10.23 -0.24 -22.92
N MET A 191 -11.04 0.78 -22.62
CA MET A 191 -12.37 0.94 -23.18
C MET A 191 -12.31 1.05 -24.70
N THR A 192 -11.44 1.90 -25.25
CA THR A 192 -11.24 2.05 -26.70
C THR A 192 -10.79 0.74 -27.36
N ASN A 193 -9.98 -0.07 -26.70
CA ASN A 193 -9.45 -1.30 -27.27
C ASN A 193 -10.39 -2.51 -27.13
N CYS A 194 -11.17 -2.60 -26.06
CA CYS A 194 -12.07 -3.72 -25.80
C CYS A 194 -13.51 -3.50 -26.31
N CYS A 195 -13.91 -2.24 -26.51
CA CYS A 195 -15.24 -1.87 -26.98
C CYS A 195 -15.28 -1.53 -28.47
N ARG A 196 -14.26 -1.88 -29.26
CA ARG A 196 -14.32 -1.75 -30.72
C ARG A 196 -15.44 -2.65 -31.24
N SER A 197 -16.53 -2.04 -31.71
CA SER A 197 -17.70 -2.76 -32.21
C SER A 197 -17.72 -2.85 -33.74
N ALA A 198 -18.19 -4.00 -34.23
CA ALA A 198 -18.62 -4.36 -35.60
C ALA A 198 -17.59 -4.70 -36.70
N GLU A 199 -16.30 -4.36 -36.59
CA GLU A 199 -15.33 -4.62 -37.68
C GLU A 199 -14.45 -5.87 -37.47
N ASP A 200 -14.39 -6.40 -36.24
CA ASP A 200 -13.69 -7.65 -35.93
C ASP A 200 -14.55 -8.56 -35.04
N PRO A 201 -15.35 -9.46 -35.64
CA PRO A 201 -16.18 -10.43 -34.92
C PRO A 201 -15.40 -11.44 -34.05
N THR A 202 -14.07 -11.44 -34.13
CA THR A 202 -13.22 -12.39 -33.38
C THR A 202 -12.87 -11.93 -31.96
N GLN A 203 -13.11 -10.66 -31.62
CA GLN A 203 -12.76 -10.12 -30.31
C GLN A 203 -13.94 -10.16 -29.33
N ASN A 204 -13.97 -11.18 -28.47
CA ASN A 204 -14.90 -11.28 -27.36
C ASN A 204 -14.59 -10.18 -26.32
N SER A 205 -15.46 -9.16 -26.21
CA SER A 205 -15.28 -8.05 -25.27
C SER A 205 -15.15 -8.54 -23.82
N GLN A 206 -15.83 -9.62 -23.44
CA GLN A 206 -15.71 -10.19 -22.10
C GLN A 206 -14.30 -10.74 -21.82
N GLU A 207 -13.72 -11.48 -22.76
CA GLU A 207 -12.36 -11.99 -22.66
C GLU A 207 -11.32 -10.85 -22.67
N CYS A 208 -11.56 -9.81 -23.48
CA CYS A 208 -10.71 -8.61 -23.49
C CYS A 208 -10.71 -7.93 -22.12
N PHE A 209 -11.88 -7.72 -21.53
CA PHE A 209 -12.01 -7.13 -20.19
C PHE A 209 -11.34 -8.01 -19.13
N GLN A 210 -11.56 -9.33 -19.14
CA GLN A 210 -10.89 -10.26 -18.22
C GLN A 210 -9.36 -10.13 -18.28
N ARG A 211 -8.79 -9.90 -19.48
CA ARG A 211 -7.34 -9.72 -19.65
C ARG A 211 -6.84 -8.33 -19.26
N GLN A 212 -7.60 -7.27 -19.51
CA GLN A 212 -7.13 -5.88 -19.39
C GLN A 212 -7.49 -5.25 -18.03
N VAL A 213 -8.62 -5.61 -17.41
CA VAL A 213 -9.03 -5.07 -16.10
C VAL A 213 -7.95 -5.23 -15.03
N PRO A 214 -7.27 -6.38 -14.89
CA PRO A 214 -6.17 -6.51 -13.94
C PRO A 214 -5.03 -5.52 -14.17
N LYS A 215 -4.75 -5.13 -15.42
CA LYS A 215 -3.70 -4.16 -15.75
C LYS A 215 -4.03 -2.74 -15.34
N VAL A 216 -5.31 -2.41 -15.21
CA VAL A 216 -5.81 -1.10 -14.75
C VAL A 216 -5.96 -1.10 -13.22
N VAL A 217 -6.56 -2.16 -12.67
CA VAL A 217 -6.95 -2.22 -11.25
C VAL A 217 -5.81 -2.61 -10.33
N ASN A 218 -4.87 -3.48 -10.75
CA ASN A 218 -3.80 -3.92 -9.86
C ASN A 218 -2.82 -2.78 -9.51
N PRO A 219 -2.31 -1.97 -10.47
CA PRO A 219 -1.44 -0.84 -10.14
C PRO A 219 -2.11 0.15 -9.18
N LEU A 220 -3.40 0.45 -9.42
CA LEU A 220 -4.21 1.29 -8.55
C LEU A 220 -4.24 0.77 -7.09
N LYS A 221 -4.48 -0.53 -6.91
CA LYS A 221 -4.51 -1.18 -5.60
C LYS A 221 -3.13 -1.14 -4.94
N GLU A 222 -2.07 -1.45 -5.69
CA GLU A 222 -0.70 -1.40 -5.19
C GLU A 222 -0.32 0.01 -4.71
N ASP A 223 -0.61 1.04 -5.51
CA ASP A 223 -0.32 2.44 -5.16
C ASP A 223 -1.09 2.90 -3.94
N SER A 224 -2.39 2.57 -3.86
CA SER A 224 -3.21 2.86 -2.68
C SER A 224 -2.60 2.22 -1.44
N LEU A 225 -2.25 0.94 -1.49
CA LEU A 225 -1.67 0.23 -0.35
C LEU A 225 -0.31 0.80 0.05
N ARG A 226 0.56 1.17 -0.90
CA ARG A 226 1.87 1.80 -0.63
C ARG A 226 1.71 3.17 0.03
N GLN A 227 0.77 3.97 -0.43
CA GLN A 227 0.49 5.29 0.12
C GLN A 227 -0.06 5.17 1.55
N GLU A 228 -1.03 4.29 1.77
CA GLU A 228 -1.58 4.02 3.10
C GLU A 228 -0.55 3.47 4.07
N HIS A 229 0.31 2.58 3.58
CA HIS A 229 1.41 2.03 4.35
C HIS A 229 2.38 3.13 4.77
N THR A 230 2.76 4.02 3.85
CA THR A 230 3.60 5.18 4.14
C THR A 230 2.95 6.11 5.18
N CYS A 231 1.66 6.43 5.04
CA CYS A 231 0.94 7.24 6.00
C CYS A 231 0.80 6.56 7.37
N SER A 232 0.62 5.25 7.40
CA SER A 232 0.57 4.47 8.64
C SER A 232 1.92 4.49 9.35
N ILE A 233 3.04 4.37 8.62
CA ILE A 233 4.38 4.49 9.20
C ILE A 233 4.56 5.88 9.81
N LEU A 234 4.23 6.94 9.05
CA LEU A 234 4.35 8.31 9.52
C LEU A 234 3.51 8.55 10.79
N LYS A 235 2.25 8.09 10.79
CA LYS A 235 1.34 8.26 11.92
C LYS A 235 1.77 7.48 13.16
N LYS A 236 2.23 6.23 12.99
CA LYS A 236 2.50 5.31 14.11
C LYS A 236 3.92 5.41 14.65
N PHE A 237 4.91 5.60 13.77
CA PHE A 237 6.33 5.56 14.11
C PHE A 237 7.06 6.90 13.90
N GLY A 238 6.36 7.91 13.38
CA GLY A 238 6.86 9.28 13.26
C GLY A 238 7.79 9.53 12.07
N GLU A 239 8.11 10.81 11.88
CA GLU A 239 8.89 11.33 10.75
C GLU A 239 10.31 10.74 10.68
N ARG A 240 10.96 10.52 11.83
CA ARG A 240 12.30 9.93 11.91
C ARG A 240 12.35 8.54 11.24
N THR A 241 11.35 7.71 11.53
CA THR A 241 11.25 6.35 10.98
C THR A 241 11.03 6.39 9.47
N LEU A 242 10.14 7.28 9.01
CA LEU A 242 9.91 7.49 7.58
C LEU A 242 11.18 7.99 6.87
N LYS A 243 11.92 8.93 7.45
CA LYS A 243 13.22 9.40 6.93
C LYS A 243 14.22 8.26 6.79
N ALA A 244 14.38 7.43 7.82
CA ALA A 244 15.29 6.28 7.76
C ALA A 244 14.89 5.30 6.65
N TRP A 245 13.60 5.00 6.52
CA TRP A 245 13.11 4.10 5.47
C TRP A 245 13.37 4.65 4.07
N LYS A 246 13.01 5.93 3.84
CA LYS A 246 13.27 6.60 2.56
C LYS A 246 14.76 6.77 2.28
N LEU A 247 15.59 6.95 3.32
CA LEU A 247 17.04 7.00 3.19
C LEU A 247 17.58 5.67 2.66
N ALA A 248 17.15 4.53 3.21
CA ALA A 248 17.56 3.22 2.70
C ALA A 248 17.16 3.04 1.22
N GLN A 249 15.88 3.28 0.89
CA GLN A 249 15.37 3.13 -0.48
C GLN A 249 16.10 4.04 -1.48
N ILE A 250 16.26 5.33 -1.16
CA ILE A 250 16.88 6.32 -2.07
C ILE A 250 18.38 6.05 -2.21
N SER A 251 19.07 5.61 -1.15
CA SER A 251 20.49 5.24 -1.21
C SER A 251 20.74 4.02 -2.09
N GLN A 252 19.81 3.06 -2.11
CA GLN A 252 19.87 1.91 -3.03
C GLN A 252 19.50 2.31 -4.46
N LYS A 253 18.53 3.22 -4.63
CA LYS A 253 18.06 3.69 -5.94
C LYS A 253 19.13 4.52 -6.66
N PHE A 254 19.77 5.42 -5.93
CA PHE A 254 20.77 6.38 -6.42
C PHE A 254 22.11 6.18 -5.69
N PRO A 255 22.74 5.00 -5.80
CA PRO A 255 23.90 4.66 -5.00
C PRO A 255 25.15 5.45 -5.38
N LYS A 256 25.16 6.17 -6.51
CA LYS A 256 26.25 7.09 -6.91
C LYS A 256 26.12 8.49 -6.32
N ALA A 257 24.90 8.90 -5.97
CA ALA A 257 24.65 10.23 -5.41
C ALA A 257 25.29 10.36 -4.02
N ASP A 258 25.83 11.55 -3.73
CA ASP A 258 26.44 11.84 -2.44
C ASP A 258 25.40 11.92 -1.30
N PHE A 259 25.89 11.87 -0.06
CA PHE A 259 25.02 11.86 1.13
C PHE A 259 24.17 13.13 1.25
N ALA A 260 24.68 14.29 0.84
CA ALA A 260 23.94 15.56 0.91
C ALA A 260 22.76 15.55 -0.06
N THR A 261 22.99 15.10 -1.29
CA THR A 261 21.97 14.96 -2.34
C THR A 261 20.90 13.95 -1.94
N VAL A 262 21.30 12.78 -1.44
CA VAL A 262 20.35 11.77 -0.94
C VAL A 262 19.55 12.31 0.23
N THR A 263 20.19 12.97 1.20
CA THR A 263 19.48 13.54 2.36
C THR A 263 18.49 14.61 1.94
N LYS A 264 18.83 15.47 0.98
CA LYS A 264 17.90 16.44 0.40
C LYS A 264 16.67 15.74 -0.20
N LEU A 265 16.88 14.72 -1.04
CA LEU A 265 15.79 13.95 -1.64
C LEU A 265 14.90 13.29 -0.57
N VAL A 266 15.50 12.73 0.48
CA VAL A 266 14.76 12.15 1.61
C VAL A 266 13.87 13.20 2.28
N LEU A 267 14.40 14.40 2.55
CA LEU A 267 13.62 15.48 3.14
C LEU A 267 12.45 15.92 2.24
N ASP A 268 12.72 16.13 0.95
CA ASP A 268 11.69 16.52 -0.03
C ASP A 268 10.59 15.44 -0.12
N VAL A 269 10.96 14.15 -0.20
CA VAL A 269 10.00 13.02 -0.25
C VAL A 269 9.18 12.90 1.03
N VAL A 270 9.81 13.09 2.20
CA VAL A 270 9.13 13.00 3.49
C VAL A 270 8.15 14.15 3.67
N ASN A 271 8.52 15.37 3.28
CA ASN A 271 7.63 16.53 3.31
C ASN A 271 6.44 16.35 2.37
N MET A 272 6.68 15.90 1.14
CA MET A 272 5.62 15.52 0.19
C MET A 272 4.64 14.53 0.84
N HIS A 273 5.14 13.42 1.40
CA HIS A 273 4.28 12.45 2.05
C HIS A 273 3.54 12.99 3.27
N LYS A 274 4.12 13.93 4.04
CA LYS A 274 3.40 14.59 5.15
C LYS A 274 2.18 15.34 4.65
N ASP A 275 2.32 16.09 3.57
CA ASP A 275 1.21 16.84 2.99
C ASP A 275 0.16 15.89 2.37
N CYS A 276 0.59 14.86 1.65
CA CYS A 276 -0.33 13.84 1.12
C CYS A 276 -1.12 13.12 2.23
N CYS A 277 -0.45 12.71 3.32
CA CYS A 277 -1.07 11.97 4.42
C CYS A 277 -1.98 12.83 5.29
N ARG A 278 -1.77 14.17 5.30
CA ARG A 278 -2.68 15.15 5.92
C ARG A 278 -3.87 15.51 5.04
N GLY A 279 -3.96 14.93 3.85
CA GLY A 279 -5.01 15.20 2.88
C GLY A 279 -4.87 16.56 2.18
N ASP A 280 -3.69 17.19 2.25
CA ASP A 280 -3.35 18.42 1.54
C ASP A 280 -2.89 18.09 0.11
N MET A 281 -3.82 17.58 -0.70
CA MET A 281 -3.49 16.94 -1.97
C MET A 281 -2.92 17.91 -3.01
N LEU A 282 -3.29 19.19 -2.96
CA LEU A 282 -2.75 20.19 -3.88
C LEU A 282 -1.26 20.48 -3.61
N ASP A 283 -0.87 20.59 -2.34
CA ASP A 283 0.55 20.76 -1.98
C ASP A 283 1.34 19.46 -2.17
N CYS A 284 0.77 18.32 -1.79
CA CYS A 284 1.31 16.99 -2.10
C CYS A 284 1.69 16.83 -3.59
N MET A 285 0.81 17.23 -4.51
CA MET A 285 1.07 17.15 -5.94
C MET A 285 2.17 18.08 -6.41
N HIS A 286 2.23 19.29 -5.84
CA HIS A 286 3.27 20.24 -6.19
C HIS A 286 4.64 19.81 -5.71
N ASP A 287 4.74 19.32 -4.47
CA ASP A 287 5.97 18.77 -3.94
C ASP A 287 6.45 17.59 -4.78
N ARG A 288 5.49 16.75 -5.24
CA ARG A 288 5.78 15.66 -6.18
C ARG A 288 6.30 16.19 -7.51
N GLU A 289 5.68 17.21 -8.10
CA GLU A 289 6.13 17.83 -9.35
C GLU A 289 7.55 18.41 -9.21
N ALA A 290 7.81 19.17 -8.15
CA ALA A 290 9.11 19.76 -7.85
C ALA A 290 10.19 18.68 -7.67
N LEU A 291 9.85 17.60 -6.96
CA LEU A 291 10.73 16.43 -6.79
C LEU A 291 11.04 15.76 -8.13
N LEU A 292 10.02 15.50 -8.96
CA LEU A 292 10.21 14.89 -10.28
C LEU A 292 11.04 15.77 -11.20
N HIS A 293 10.86 17.09 -11.14
CA HIS A 293 11.69 18.04 -11.86
C HIS A 293 13.14 17.96 -11.40
N TYR A 294 13.39 18.05 -10.09
CA TYR A 294 14.74 17.96 -9.53
C TYR A 294 15.44 16.65 -9.90
N VAL A 295 14.75 15.51 -9.78
CA VAL A 295 15.30 14.19 -10.14
C VAL A 295 15.68 14.14 -11.61
N CYS A 296 14.83 14.62 -12.52
CA CYS A 296 15.10 14.57 -13.95
C CYS A 296 16.14 15.57 -14.43
N THR A 297 16.20 16.76 -13.84
CA THR A 297 17.26 17.74 -14.13
C THR A 297 18.63 17.25 -13.67
N ASN A 298 18.68 16.42 -12.62
CA ASN A 298 19.93 15.87 -12.06
C ASN A 298 20.14 14.39 -12.42
N GLN A 299 19.42 13.85 -13.42
CA GLN A 299 19.38 12.42 -13.71
C GLN A 299 20.77 11.79 -13.94
N ASP A 300 21.67 12.49 -14.62
CA ASP A 300 23.01 11.97 -14.95
C ASP A 300 23.88 11.75 -13.70
N MET A 301 23.63 12.51 -12.62
CA MET A 301 24.30 12.33 -11.33
C MET A 301 23.60 11.29 -10.46
N LEU A 302 22.28 11.11 -10.62
CA LEU A 302 21.46 10.25 -9.77
C LEU A 302 21.44 8.80 -10.23
N SER A 303 21.06 8.56 -11.49
CA SER A 303 20.97 7.19 -12.03
C SER A 303 20.90 7.15 -13.54
N SER A 304 21.66 6.22 -14.11
CA SER A 304 21.58 5.89 -15.53
C SER A 304 20.25 5.23 -15.94
N LYS A 305 19.54 4.62 -14.99
CA LYS A 305 18.34 3.79 -15.23
C LYS A 305 17.04 4.59 -15.36
N ILE A 306 17.06 5.90 -15.11
CA ILE A 306 15.84 6.74 -15.10
C ILE A 306 15.68 7.63 -16.35
N LYS A 307 16.60 7.55 -17.33
CA LYS A 307 16.59 8.42 -18.52
C LYS A 307 15.27 8.36 -19.28
N GLN A 308 14.83 7.15 -19.63
CA GLN A 308 13.56 6.93 -20.32
C GLN A 308 12.35 7.35 -19.49
N CYS A 309 12.46 7.35 -18.16
CA CYS A 309 11.37 7.82 -17.31
C CYS A 309 11.22 9.34 -17.37
N CYS A 310 12.33 10.07 -17.44
CA CYS A 310 12.33 11.53 -17.48
C CYS A 310 11.75 12.11 -18.79
N GLU A 311 11.74 11.31 -19.86
CA GLU A 311 11.10 11.63 -21.13
C GLU A 311 9.58 11.41 -21.10
N LYS A 312 9.05 10.68 -20.11
CA LYS A 312 7.61 10.39 -20.01
C LYS A 312 6.79 11.62 -19.59
N PRO A 313 5.48 11.63 -19.94
CA PRO A 313 4.52 12.61 -19.42
C PRO A 313 4.51 12.65 -17.89
N LEU A 314 4.18 13.82 -17.33
CA LEU A 314 4.27 14.08 -15.88
C LEU A 314 3.53 13.03 -15.02
N LEU A 315 2.32 12.62 -15.44
CA LEU A 315 1.50 11.65 -14.71
C LEU A 315 2.15 10.26 -14.62
N GLN A 316 2.88 9.84 -15.65
CA GLN A 316 3.54 8.53 -15.74
C GLN A 316 4.98 8.54 -15.22
N ARG A 317 5.62 9.71 -15.20
CA ARG A 317 7.03 9.88 -14.85
C ARG A 317 7.36 9.36 -13.45
N GLY A 318 6.54 9.73 -12.46
CA GLY A 318 6.80 9.33 -11.07
C GLY A 318 6.76 7.83 -10.86
N GLU A 319 5.76 7.16 -11.44
CA GLU A 319 5.62 5.71 -11.33
C GLU A 319 6.75 4.97 -12.06
N CYS A 320 7.16 5.48 -13.22
CA CYS A 320 8.34 4.96 -13.92
C CYS A 320 9.62 5.08 -13.08
N ILE A 321 9.88 6.24 -12.47
CA ILE A 321 11.07 6.45 -11.64
C ILE A 321 11.05 5.52 -10.43
N VAL A 322 9.91 5.40 -9.73
CA VAL A 322 9.78 4.52 -8.57
C VAL A 322 10.03 3.05 -8.95
N ASN A 323 9.50 2.59 -10.09
CA ASN A 323 9.63 1.21 -10.54
C ASN A 323 10.88 0.88 -11.37
N ALA A 324 11.70 1.88 -11.73
CA ALA A 324 12.97 1.64 -12.40
C ALA A 324 13.89 0.72 -11.57
N GLU A 325 14.86 0.07 -12.18
CA GLU A 325 15.86 -0.68 -11.41
C GLU A 325 16.76 0.28 -10.60
N ASN A 326 17.37 -0.24 -9.53
CA ASN A 326 18.45 0.46 -8.82
C ASN A 326 19.62 0.71 -9.78
N ASP A 327 20.32 1.84 -9.65
CA ASP A 327 21.53 2.05 -10.45
C ASP A 327 22.65 1.10 -10.01
N ASP A 328 23.66 0.96 -10.88
CA ASP A 328 24.77 0.06 -10.61
C ASP A 328 25.57 0.54 -9.39
N LYS A 329 25.92 -0.40 -8.51
CA LYS A 329 26.75 -0.14 -7.32
C LYS A 329 28.06 0.56 -7.74
N PRO A 330 28.46 1.65 -7.07
CA PRO A 330 29.71 2.33 -7.38
C PRO A 330 30.92 1.41 -7.24
N ALA A 331 31.82 1.45 -8.22
CA ALA A 331 33.07 0.69 -8.19
C ALA A 331 33.97 1.17 -7.04
N GLY A 332 34.75 0.24 -6.46
CA GLY A 332 35.73 0.56 -5.41
C GLY A 332 35.15 0.73 -3.99
N LEU A 333 33.84 0.59 -3.79
CA LEU A 333 33.26 0.58 -2.45
C LEU A 333 33.49 -0.78 -1.76
N SER A 334 34.27 -0.76 -0.68
CA SER A 334 34.40 -1.91 0.24
C SER A 334 33.01 -2.33 0.74
N PRO A 335 32.67 -3.64 0.72
CA PRO A 335 31.45 -4.15 1.38
C PRO A 335 31.47 -3.89 2.89
N HIS A 336 32.65 -3.91 3.50
CA HIS A 336 32.83 -3.64 4.93
C HIS A 336 32.84 -2.14 5.22
N ILE A 337 32.17 -1.75 6.29
CA ILE A 337 32.06 -0.38 6.80
C ILE A 337 32.92 -0.20 8.07
N ARG A 338 34.22 -0.49 7.94
CA ARG A 338 35.17 -0.45 9.07
C ARG A 338 35.19 0.89 9.80
N ASP A 339 35.03 2.00 9.09
CA ASP A 339 35.00 3.35 9.68
C ASP A 339 33.86 3.56 10.69
N PHE A 340 32.82 2.71 10.64
CA PHE A 340 31.70 2.74 11.58
C PHE A 340 31.84 1.74 12.73
N ILE A 341 32.91 0.96 12.76
CA ILE A 341 33.15 -0.13 13.74
C ILE A 341 34.50 0.04 14.44
N GLU A 342 35.57 0.30 13.68
CA GLU A 342 36.97 0.31 14.13
C GLU A 342 37.50 1.73 14.45
N ASP A 343 36.83 2.80 13.99
CA ASP A 343 37.28 4.17 14.23
C ASP A 343 37.08 4.61 15.70
N LYS A 344 38.16 5.09 16.33
CA LYS A 344 38.16 5.59 17.71
C LYS A 344 37.18 6.77 17.92
N GLY A 345 36.83 7.51 16.87
CA GLY A 345 35.92 8.65 16.95
C GLY A 345 34.41 8.32 16.98
N ILE A 346 34.01 7.05 16.87
CA ILE A 346 32.58 6.66 16.72
C ILE A 346 31.73 7.13 17.89
N CYS A 347 32.14 6.88 19.13
CA CYS A 347 31.33 7.22 20.30
C CYS A 347 31.19 8.73 20.51
N GLN A 348 32.23 9.50 20.15
CA GLN A 348 32.15 10.96 20.17
C GLN A 348 31.12 11.45 19.15
N ARG A 349 31.20 10.99 17.88
CA ARG A 349 30.23 11.37 16.83
C ARG A 349 28.82 10.92 17.15
N PHE A 350 28.64 9.73 17.71
CA PHE A 350 27.34 9.24 18.13
C PHE A 350 26.72 10.07 19.26
N THR A 351 27.54 10.57 20.18
CA THR A 351 27.08 11.41 21.30
C THR A 351 26.75 12.84 20.84
N GLN A 352 27.58 13.41 19.96
CA GLN A 352 27.44 14.81 19.50
C GLN A 352 26.41 14.96 18.37
N GLU A 353 26.36 13.99 17.45
CA GLU A 353 25.59 14.07 16.19
C GLU A 353 24.82 12.77 15.94
N LYS A 354 24.16 12.22 16.97
CA LYS A 354 23.50 10.89 16.95
C LYS A 354 22.77 10.58 15.64
N ASP A 355 21.87 11.45 15.22
CA ASP A 355 20.98 11.20 14.08
C ASP A 355 21.71 11.26 12.75
N MET A 356 22.65 12.21 12.63
CA MET A 356 23.48 12.36 11.43
C MET A 356 24.44 11.17 11.29
N HIS A 357 25.03 10.71 12.40
CA HIS A 357 25.91 9.54 12.42
C HIS A 357 25.18 8.27 11.98
N LEU A 358 23.98 8.02 12.53
CA LEU A 358 23.15 6.88 12.15
C LEU A 358 22.65 6.97 10.70
N ALA A 359 22.31 8.18 10.23
CA ALA A 359 21.93 8.39 8.84
C ALA A 359 23.10 8.10 7.88
N ARG A 360 24.30 8.57 8.19
CA ARG A 360 25.51 8.25 7.40
C ARG A 360 25.78 6.76 7.35
N PHE A 361 25.68 6.07 8.49
CA PHE A 361 25.81 4.60 8.54
C PHE A 361 24.80 3.94 7.60
N LEU A 362 23.52 4.31 7.72
CA LEU A 362 22.46 3.70 6.92
C LEU A 362 22.64 4.00 5.43
N TYR A 363 23.02 5.22 5.06
CA TYR A 363 23.33 5.59 3.68
C TYR A 363 24.48 4.73 3.10
N GLU A 364 25.62 4.67 3.80
CA GLU A 364 26.79 3.93 3.34
C GLU A 364 26.49 2.42 3.24
N TYR A 365 25.78 1.86 4.21
CA TYR A 365 25.42 0.45 4.18
C TYR A 365 24.41 0.15 3.06
N SER A 366 23.37 0.97 2.93
CA SER A 366 22.31 0.77 1.92
C SER A 366 22.84 0.82 0.49
N ARG A 367 23.67 1.82 0.14
CA ARG A 367 24.25 1.95 -1.21
C ARG A 367 25.22 0.81 -1.59
N ARG A 368 25.75 0.07 -0.60
CA ARG A 368 26.64 -1.09 -0.80
C ARG A 368 25.89 -2.40 -0.98
N HIS A 369 24.64 -2.46 -0.53
CA HIS A 369 23.85 -3.68 -0.42
C HIS A 369 22.48 -3.55 -1.12
N PRO A 370 22.45 -3.42 -2.47
CA PRO A 370 21.20 -3.41 -3.23
C PRO A 370 20.42 -4.73 -3.10
N GLU A 371 21.09 -5.83 -2.72
CA GLU A 371 20.50 -7.14 -2.50
C GLU A 371 19.67 -7.26 -1.20
N PHE A 372 19.79 -6.30 -0.28
CA PHE A 372 19.01 -6.30 0.96
C PHE A 372 17.73 -5.50 0.79
N SER A 373 16.66 -5.91 1.49
CA SER A 373 15.45 -5.09 1.56
C SER A 373 15.68 -3.82 2.39
N ALA A 374 14.90 -2.77 2.14
CA ALA A 374 14.93 -1.58 2.98
C ALA A 374 14.62 -1.90 4.46
N GLN A 375 13.71 -2.85 4.72
CA GLN A 375 13.34 -3.28 6.07
C GLN A 375 14.50 -3.98 6.79
N MET A 376 15.27 -4.79 6.08
CA MET A 376 16.48 -5.43 6.60
C MET A 376 17.56 -4.41 6.92
N LEU A 377 17.78 -3.43 6.03
CA LEU A 377 18.69 -2.31 6.27
C LEU A 377 18.30 -1.51 7.51
N LEU A 378 16.99 -1.29 7.73
CA LEU A 378 16.51 -0.65 8.96
C LEU A 378 16.76 -1.50 10.22
N ARG A 379 16.65 -2.83 10.15
CA ARG A 379 17.02 -3.71 11.28
C ARG A 379 18.50 -3.63 11.59
N ILE A 380 19.35 -3.64 10.56
CA ILE A 380 20.80 -3.47 10.69
C ILE A 380 21.12 -2.10 11.31
N GLY A 381 20.54 -1.02 10.79
CA GLY A 381 20.70 0.32 11.36
C GLY A 381 20.23 0.43 12.81
N LYS A 382 19.14 -0.27 13.16
CA LYS A 382 18.64 -0.32 14.54
C LYS A 382 19.55 -1.12 15.46
N GLY A 383 20.04 -2.28 15.02
CA GLY A 383 21.03 -3.08 15.74
C GLY A 383 22.33 -2.30 15.98
N TYR A 384 22.78 -1.54 14.98
CA TYR A 384 23.93 -0.65 15.12
C TYR A 384 23.68 0.46 16.16
N GLU A 385 22.50 1.10 16.13
CA GLU A 385 22.14 2.09 17.16
C GLU A 385 22.20 1.48 18.57
N ASP A 386 21.67 0.28 18.76
CA ASP A 386 21.60 -0.36 20.07
C ASP A 386 22.98 -0.84 20.54
N LEU A 387 23.84 -1.32 19.64
CA LEU A 387 25.26 -1.58 19.92
C LEU A 387 25.97 -0.32 20.42
N LEU A 388 25.81 0.82 19.74
CA LEU A 388 26.45 2.07 20.16
C LEU A 388 25.91 2.58 21.51
N LYS A 389 24.61 2.43 21.78
CA LYS A 389 24.05 2.74 23.11
C LYS A 389 24.65 1.89 24.21
N GLU A 390 25.07 0.66 23.91
CA GLU A 390 25.74 -0.21 24.87
C GLU A 390 27.23 0.14 25.01
N CYS A 391 27.95 0.19 23.88
CA CYS A 391 29.41 0.30 23.85
C CYS A 391 29.95 1.72 24.07
N CYS A 392 29.14 2.76 23.87
CA CYS A 392 29.58 4.14 24.11
C CYS A 392 29.26 4.65 25.52
N LYS A 393 28.81 3.78 26.43
CA LYS A 393 28.63 4.09 27.84
C LYS A 393 29.98 4.15 28.57
N ALA A 394 30.06 4.98 29.60
CA ALA A 394 31.22 4.99 30.49
C ALA A 394 31.43 3.60 31.12
N GLY A 395 32.66 3.09 31.06
CA GLY A 395 33.02 1.76 31.59
C GLY A 395 32.76 0.58 30.65
N ALA A 396 32.35 0.81 29.40
CA ALA A 396 32.27 -0.26 28.40
C ALA A 396 33.67 -0.84 28.08
N PRO A 397 33.79 -2.15 27.78
CA PRO A 397 35.07 -2.77 27.44
C PRO A 397 35.74 -2.15 26.21
N ASP A 398 37.08 -2.09 26.24
CA ASP A 398 37.85 -1.74 25.05
C ASP A 398 37.53 -2.71 23.90
N GLY A 399 37.26 -2.14 22.73
CA GLY A 399 36.85 -2.93 21.57
C GLY A 399 35.40 -3.43 21.59
N CYS A 400 34.52 -2.96 22.49
CA CYS A 400 33.10 -3.38 22.52
C CYS A 400 32.40 -3.28 21.14
N CYS A 401 32.71 -2.26 20.35
CA CYS A 401 32.14 -2.09 19.00
C CYS A 401 32.65 -3.13 17.98
N SER A 402 33.78 -3.82 18.22
CA SER A 402 34.39 -4.73 17.23
C SER A 402 33.53 -5.94 16.90
N ARG A 403 32.63 -6.35 17.81
CA ARG A 403 31.61 -7.39 17.54
C ARG A 403 30.46 -6.90 16.65
N GLY A 404 30.46 -5.62 16.25
CA GLY A 404 29.39 -5.02 15.48
C GLY A 404 29.10 -5.77 14.18
N GLU A 405 30.13 -6.18 13.42
CA GLU A 405 29.89 -6.97 12.21
C GLU A 405 29.17 -8.30 12.49
N GLU A 406 29.53 -8.99 13.57
CA GLU A 406 28.92 -10.25 13.96
C GLU A 406 27.45 -10.07 14.39
N GLU A 407 27.17 -9.06 15.22
CA GLU A 407 25.80 -8.74 15.64
C GLU A 407 24.92 -8.35 14.45
N LEU A 408 25.44 -7.54 13.53
CA LEU A 408 24.70 -7.14 12.33
C LEU A 408 24.44 -8.34 11.39
N LYS A 409 25.39 -9.28 11.27
CA LYS A 409 25.22 -10.52 10.50
C LYS A 409 24.07 -11.39 11.02
N LYS A 410 23.75 -11.37 12.32
CA LYS A 410 22.60 -12.12 12.86
C LYS A 410 21.28 -11.71 12.20
N HIS A 411 21.10 -10.42 11.92
CA HIS A 411 19.91 -9.92 11.22
C HIS A 411 19.87 -10.35 9.75
N ILE A 412 21.04 -10.50 9.12
CA ILE A 412 21.19 -11.03 7.76
C ILE A 412 20.76 -12.48 7.70
N TYR A 413 21.38 -13.33 8.51
CA TYR A 413 21.10 -14.77 8.53
C TYR A 413 19.64 -15.09 8.85
N GLU A 414 19.04 -14.39 9.82
CA GLU A 414 17.62 -14.58 10.15
C GLU A 414 16.71 -14.26 8.96
N THR A 415 16.96 -13.13 8.27
CA THR A 415 16.12 -12.70 7.14
C THR A 415 16.26 -13.66 5.96
N GLU A 416 17.50 -14.00 5.60
CA GLU A 416 17.79 -14.93 4.50
C GLU A 416 17.20 -16.32 4.76
N SER A 417 17.33 -16.83 5.98
CA SER A 417 16.79 -18.15 6.35
C SER A 417 15.26 -18.18 6.19
N VAL A 418 14.55 -17.18 6.72
CA VAL A 418 13.08 -17.14 6.64
C VAL A 418 12.61 -17.03 5.20
N MET A 419 13.25 -16.19 4.39
CA MET A 419 12.89 -16.02 2.98
C MET A 419 13.19 -17.28 2.16
N LYS A 420 14.34 -17.90 2.38
CA LYS A 420 14.71 -19.17 1.73
C LYS A 420 13.69 -20.27 2.05
N THR A 421 13.43 -20.52 3.33
CA THR A 421 12.46 -21.55 3.75
C THR A 421 11.07 -21.28 3.16
N SER A 422 10.61 -20.03 3.17
CA SER A 422 9.29 -19.68 2.62
C SER A 422 9.23 -19.93 1.11
N CYS A 423 10.27 -19.57 0.36
CA CYS A 423 10.32 -19.80 -1.08
C CYS A 423 10.53 -21.26 -1.45
N ASP A 424 11.26 -22.04 -0.65
CA ASP A 424 11.41 -23.48 -0.85
C ASP A 424 10.05 -24.18 -0.70
N ILE A 425 9.28 -23.84 0.35
CA ILE A 425 7.91 -24.35 0.53
C ILE A 425 7.01 -23.92 -0.64
N TYR A 426 7.09 -22.66 -1.07
CA TYR A 426 6.30 -22.17 -2.20
C TYR A 426 6.61 -22.93 -3.49
N LYS A 427 7.89 -23.14 -3.81
CA LYS A 427 8.33 -23.88 -5.01
C LYS A 427 7.91 -25.34 -4.99
N GLU A 428 7.91 -25.96 -3.81
CA GLU A 428 7.51 -27.35 -3.63
C GLU A 428 5.98 -27.53 -3.76
N LYS A 429 5.22 -26.65 -3.11
CA LYS A 429 3.77 -26.84 -2.88
C LYS A 429 2.88 -26.06 -3.85
N GLY A 430 3.39 -25.01 -4.49
CA GLY A 430 2.61 -24.10 -5.33
C GLY A 430 1.61 -23.24 -4.55
N ASP A 431 0.88 -22.39 -5.27
CA ASP A 431 0.04 -21.33 -4.71
C ASP A 431 -0.96 -21.82 -3.64
N TYR A 432 -1.81 -22.78 -4.00
CA TYR A 432 -2.91 -23.22 -3.13
C TYR A 432 -2.42 -23.80 -1.80
N TYR A 433 -1.45 -24.72 -1.86
CA TYR A 433 -0.95 -25.39 -0.67
C TYR A 433 -0.02 -24.51 0.16
N PHE A 434 0.77 -23.62 -0.47
CA PHE A 434 1.51 -22.59 0.26
C PHE A 434 0.57 -21.65 1.02
N GLN A 435 -0.55 -21.25 0.40
CA GLN A 435 -1.56 -20.45 1.09
C GLN A 435 -2.15 -21.21 2.29
N ASN A 436 -2.36 -22.52 2.20
CA ASN A 436 -2.87 -23.33 3.32
C ASN A 436 -1.89 -23.38 4.50
N GLU A 437 -0.57 -23.44 4.25
CA GLU A 437 0.45 -23.31 5.30
C GLU A 437 0.38 -21.95 6.00
N LEU A 438 0.22 -20.88 5.21
CA LEU A 438 0.04 -19.53 5.75
C LEU A 438 -1.25 -19.43 6.55
N LEU A 439 -2.37 -20.00 6.08
CA LEU A 439 -3.64 -20.03 6.82
C LEU A 439 -3.48 -20.78 8.14
N LEU A 440 -2.85 -21.95 8.14
CA LEU A 440 -2.57 -22.70 9.35
C LEU A 440 -1.81 -21.86 10.39
N SER A 441 -0.74 -21.19 9.95
CA SER A 441 0.08 -20.33 10.81
C SER A 441 -0.68 -19.08 11.28
N PHE A 442 -1.29 -18.32 10.37
CA PHE A 442 -1.91 -17.03 10.71
C PHE A 442 -3.22 -17.17 11.47
N THR A 443 -4.00 -18.25 11.24
CA THR A 443 -5.20 -18.52 12.05
C THR A 443 -4.83 -18.83 13.50
N LYS A 444 -3.72 -19.54 13.76
CA LYS A 444 -3.24 -19.76 15.14
C LYS A 444 -2.76 -18.48 15.82
N LYS A 445 -2.06 -17.61 15.08
CA LYS A 445 -1.50 -16.35 15.58
C LYS A 445 -2.54 -15.26 15.79
N MET A 446 -3.59 -15.26 14.98
CA MET A 446 -4.59 -14.19 14.90
C MET A 446 -6.01 -14.75 14.69
N PRO A 447 -6.50 -15.65 15.57
CA PRO A 447 -7.79 -16.33 15.39
C PRO A 447 -9.01 -15.41 15.43
N GLN A 448 -8.85 -14.17 15.92
CA GLN A 448 -9.89 -13.15 15.96
C GLN A 448 -10.22 -12.57 14.57
N LEU A 449 -9.31 -12.64 13.60
CA LEU A 449 -9.58 -12.23 12.22
C LEU A 449 -10.65 -13.12 11.58
N THR A 450 -11.54 -12.55 10.77
CA THR A 450 -12.54 -13.33 10.02
C THR A 450 -11.88 -14.26 8.98
N SER A 451 -12.59 -15.29 8.54
CA SER A 451 -12.09 -16.20 7.50
C SER A 451 -11.77 -15.46 6.20
N ALA A 452 -12.62 -14.50 5.80
CA ALA A 452 -12.40 -13.66 4.63
C ALA A 452 -11.12 -12.82 4.73
N GLU A 453 -10.83 -12.25 5.90
CA GLU A 453 -9.60 -11.47 6.15
C GLU A 453 -8.35 -12.36 6.10
N LEU A 454 -8.38 -13.51 6.78
CA LEU A 454 -7.28 -14.48 6.77
C LEU A 454 -6.98 -14.96 5.34
N ILE A 455 -8.01 -15.31 4.57
CA ILE A 455 -7.87 -15.69 3.16
C ILE A 455 -7.30 -14.52 2.35
N THR A 456 -7.78 -13.30 2.57
CA THR A 456 -7.30 -12.12 1.83
C THR A 456 -5.82 -11.87 2.08
N PHE A 457 -5.38 -11.80 3.34
CA PHE A 457 -3.97 -11.56 3.67
C PHE A 457 -3.06 -12.69 3.20
N THR A 458 -3.47 -13.95 3.37
CA THR A 458 -2.66 -15.09 2.93
C THR A 458 -2.62 -15.24 1.41
N LYS A 459 -3.69 -14.89 0.67
CA LYS A 459 -3.65 -14.76 -0.80
C LYS A 459 -2.67 -13.68 -1.25
N GLN A 460 -2.66 -12.51 -0.60
CA GLN A 460 -1.68 -11.46 -0.89
C GLN A 460 -0.24 -11.97 -0.65
N MET A 461 0.03 -12.66 0.47
CA MET A 461 1.34 -13.25 0.75
C MET A 461 1.73 -14.34 -0.26
N THR A 462 0.78 -15.14 -0.73
CA THR A 462 1.00 -16.17 -1.75
C THR A 462 1.39 -15.54 -3.09
N ARG A 463 0.76 -14.42 -3.48
CA ARG A 463 1.14 -13.65 -4.67
C ARG A 463 2.55 -13.06 -4.58
N ILE A 464 3.05 -12.81 -3.38
CA ILE A 464 4.45 -12.40 -3.18
C ILE A 464 5.36 -13.59 -3.52
N GLY A 465 5.01 -14.80 -3.07
CA GLY A 465 5.69 -16.04 -3.46
C GLY A 465 5.78 -16.17 -4.98
N SER A 466 4.65 -16.04 -5.67
CA SER A 466 4.58 -16.15 -7.14
C SER A 466 5.25 -15.02 -7.91
N LYS A 467 5.48 -13.85 -7.29
CA LYS A 467 6.15 -12.69 -7.88
C LYS A 467 7.65 -12.70 -7.63
N CYS A 468 8.09 -13.17 -6.47
CA CYS A 468 9.44 -12.95 -5.97
C CYS A 468 10.30 -14.22 -5.91
N CYS A 469 9.74 -15.41 -5.66
CA CYS A 469 10.54 -16.62 -5.40
C CYS A 469 11.28 -17.16 -6.64
N GLN A 470 10.88 -16.74 -7.85
CA GLN A 470 11.56 -17.03 -9.11
C GLN A 470 12.68 -16.03 -9.44
N LEU A 471 12.81 -14.94 -8.68
CA LEU A 471 13.84 -13.94 -8.93
C LEU A 471 15.22 -14.43 -8.47
N SER A 472 16.26 -13.80 -9.00
CA SER A 472 17.63 -14.03 -8.58
C SER A 472 17.85 -13.63 -7.11
N PRO A 473 18.86 -14.20 -6.42
CA PRO A 473 19.10 -13.90 -5.00
C PRO A 473 19.24 -12.41 -4.67
N ASP A 474 19.83 -11.62 -5.57
CA ASP A 474 20.00 -10.16 -5.45
C ASP A 474 18.69 -9.36 -5.58
N ARG A 475 17.63 -9.97 -6.13
CA ARG A 475 16.30 -9.35 -6.29
C ARG A 475 15.24 -9.96 -5.38
N LEU A 476 15.51 -11.13 -4.83
CA LEU A 476 14.58 -11.88 -3.99
C LEU A 476 14.20 -11.12 -2.73
N LEU A 477 15.17 -10.74 -1.89
CA LEU A 477 14.89 -10.10 -0.59
C LEU A 477 14.19 -8.74 -0.74
N PRO A 478 14.65 -7.82 -1.62
CA PRO A 478 13.96 -6.55 -1.84
C PRO A 478 12.52 -6.76 -2.33
N CYS A 479 12.30 -7.71 -3.25
CA CYS A 479 10.95 -8.02 -3.72
C CYS A 479 10.08 -8.59 -2.59
N ALA A 480 10.52 -9.68 -1.95
CA ALA A 480 9.68 -10.43 -1.03
C ALA A 480 9.38 -9.62 0.25
N GLU A 481 10.40 -9.02 0.87
CA GLU A 481 10.21 -8.36 2.15
C GLU A 481 9.51 -7.00 2.02
N GLU A 482 9.76 -6.23 0.95
CA GLU A 482 9.05 -4.97 0.76
C GLU A 482 7.54 -5.18 0.51
N ASN A 483 7.18 -6.17 -0.32
CA ASN A 483 5.76 -6.47 -0.55
C ASN A 483 5.13 -7.09 0.71
N LEU A 484 5.86 -7.93 1.46
CA LEU A 484 5.35 -8.51 2.70
C LEU A 484 5.11 -7.41 3.76
N ASP A 485 6.00 -6.44 3.84
CA ASP A 485 5.88 -5.29 4.75
C ASP A 485 4.60 -4.48 4.49
N VAL A 486 4.16 -4.36 3.23
CA VAL A 486 2.88 -3.72 2.90
C VAL A 486 1.70 -4.51 3.48
N VAL A 487 1.69 -5.84 3.32
CA VAL A 487 0.62 -6.72 3.86
C VAL A 487 0.60 -6.70 5.39
N LEU A 488 1.77 -6.82 6.03
CA LEU A 488 1.87 -6.71 7.50
C LEU A 488 1.43 -5.32 7.99
N GLY A 489 1.67 -4.27 7.20
CA GLY A 489 1.13 -2.95 7.46
C GLY A 489 -0.38 -2.86 7.35
N GLU A 490 -0.99 -3.59 6.42
CA GLU A 490 -2.44 -3.70 6.30
C GLU A 490 -3.04 -4.39 7.53
N ILE A 491 -2.46 -5.51 7.97
CA ILE A 491 -2.85 -6.19 9.22
C ILE A 491 -2.76 -5.23 10.42
N CYS A 492 -1.68 -4.46 10.54
CA CYS A 492 -1.55 -3.49 11.63
C CYS A 492 -2.55 -2.35 11.54
N ARG A 493 -2.89 -1.85 10.34
CA ARG A 493 -3.96 -0.85 10.16
C ARG A 493 -5.32 -1.42 10.56
N ARG A 494 -5.60 -2.66 10.16
CA ARG A 494 -6.80 -3.39 10.55
C ARG A 494 -6.89 -3.59 12.07
N HIS A 495 -5.78 -3.93 12.73
CA HIS A 495 -5.70 -4.04 14.19
C HIS A 495 -5.96 -2.71 14.91
N LEU A 496 -5.49 -1.58 14.35
CA LEU A 496 -5.73 -0.26 14.95
C LEU A 496 -7.22 0.14 14.89
N ALA A 497 -7.95 -0.33 13.87
CA ALA A 497 -9.37 -0.05 13.72
C ALA A 497 -10.24 -0.95 14.62
N ASP A 498 -9.90 -2.24 14.67
CA ASP A 498 -10.57 -3.22 15.53
C ASP A 498 -9.52 -4.20 16.08
N PRO A 499 -9.20 -4.14 17.39
CA PRO A 499 -8.09 -4.88 17.99
C PRO A 499 -8.21 -6.41 17.81
N ILE A 500 -7.13 -7.00 17.29
CA ILE A 500 -7.00 -8.46 17.11
C ILE A 500 -6.62 -9.14 18.43
N ASN A 501 -5.38 -8.96 18.91
CA ASN A 501 -4.91 -9.47 20.20
C ASN A 501 -3.68 -8.68 20.72
N PRO A 502 -3.26 -8.89 21.99
CA PRO A 502 -2.13 -8.15 22.58
C PRO A 502 -0.78 -8.38 21.88
N GLY A 503 -0.52 -9.59 21.38
CA GLY A 503 0.72 -9.92 20.67
C GLY A 503 0.86 -9.12 19.37
N VAL A 504 -0.22 -9.03 18.58
CA VAL A 504 -0.28 -8.17 17.39
C VAL A 504 -0.13 -6.70 17.78
N CYS A 505 -0.77 -6.25 18.86
CA CYS A 505 -0.65 -4.87 19.34
C CYS A 505 0.81 -4.50 19.62
N GLN A 506 1.53 -5.37 20.31
CA GLN A 506 2.95 -5.24 20.62
C GLN A 506 3.79 -5.17 19.34
N CYS A 507 3.61 -6.12 18.42
CA CYS A 507 4.38 -6.17 17.17
C CYS A 507 4.10 -4.98 16.24
N CYS A 508 2.87 -4.48 16.20
CA CYS A 508 2.47 -3.33 15.40
C CYS A 508 2.85 -1.97 16.00
N SER A 509 3.27 -1.94 17.27
CA SER A 509 3.55 -0.68 18.00
C SER A 509 5.00 -0.49 18.41
N ASN A 510 5.75 -1.57 18.69
CA ASN A 510 7.06 -1.45 19.32
C ASN A 510 8.17 -0.92 18.40
N SER A 511 8.36 -1.53 17.23
CA SER A 511 9.42 -1.17 16.31
C SER A 511 9.06 -1.50 14.88
N TYR A 512 9.09 -0.49 14.01
CA TYR A 512 8.85 -0.70 12.58
C TYR A 512 9.86 -1.65 11.95
N ALA A 513 11.16 -1.48 12.25
CA ALA A 513 12.23 -2.33 11.72
C ALA A 513 12.03 -3.81 12.09
N PHE A 514 11.55 -4.09 13.29
CA PHE A 514 11.33 -5.45 13.80
C PHE A 514 9.90 -5.98 13.64
N ARG A 515 9.02 -5.27 12.91
CA ARG A 515 7.63 -5.69 12.75
C ARG A 515 7.49 -7.07 12.10
N ARG A 516 8.21 -7.31 10.98
CA ARG A 516 8.22 -8.61 10.28
C ARG A 516 8.70 -9.76 11.16
N PRO A 517 9.89 -9.71 11.78
CA PRO A 517 10.32 -10.79 12.67
C PRO A 517 9.44 -10.94 13.92
N CYS A 518 8.84 -9.86 14.45
CA CYS A 518 7.93 -9.95 15.58
C CYS A 518 6.65 -10.71 15.20
N LEU A 519 5.95 -10.30 14.14
CA LEU A 519 4.74 -10.99 13.67
C LEU A 519 5.03 -12.43 13.22
N GLY A 520 6.19 -12.66 12.62
CA GLY A 520 6.64 -13.99 12.23
C GLY A 520 6.80 -14.95 13.41
N LYS A 521 7.25 -14.45 14.57
CA LYS A 521 7.49 -15.22 15.80
C LYS A 521 6.31 -15.23 16.77
N LEU A 522 5.17 -14.64 16.41
CA LEU A 522 3.97 -14.84 17.21
C LEU A 522 3.65 -16.34 17.25
N GLU A 523 3.40 -16.84 18.44
CA GLU A 523 2.90 -18.19 18.66
C GLU A 523 1.37 -18.19 18.62
N MET A 524 0.76 -19.31 18.97
CA MET A 524 -0.69 -19.40 19.13
C MET A 524 -1.18 -18.40 20.18
N ASP A 525 -2.33 -17.78 19.92
CA ASP A 525 -2.97 -16.91 20.89
C ASP A 525 -3.70 -17.72 21.97
N GLU A 526 -3.03 -17.93 23.10
CA GLU A 526 -3.57 -18.65 24.26
C GLU A 526 -4.76 -17.94 24.94
N THR A 527 -5.02 -16.67 24.60
CA THR A 527 -6.19 -15.92 25.12
C THR A 527 -7.44 -16.14 24.28
N TYR A 528 -7.31 -16.78 23.12
CA TYR A 528 -8.43 -17.06 22.23
C TYR A 528 -9.34 -18.14 22.84
N VAL A 529 -10.65 -17.86 22.83
CA VAL A 529 -11.66 -18.84 23.21
C VAL A 529 -12.08 -19.61 21.95
N PRO A 530 -11.80 -20.93 21.85
CA PRO A 530 -12.15 -21.72 20.67
C PRO A 530 -13.65 -21.71 20.39
N LEU A 531 -14.00 -21.89 19.12
CA LEU A 531 -15.40 -22.05 18.72
C LEU A 531 -16.01 -23.26 19.43
N SER A 532 -17.27 -23.15 19.85
CA SER A 532 -18.01 -24.30 20.38
C SER A 532 -18.53 -25.14 19.23
N LEU A 533 -18.45 -26.47 19.37
CA LEU A 533 -19.04 -27.35 18.37
C LEU A 533 -20.56 -27.28 18.43
N THR A 534 -21.16 -26.72 17.39
CA THR A 534 -22.61 -26.67 17.21
C THR A 534 -22.98 -27.39 15.93
N PRO A 535 -24.23 -27.89 15.78
CA PRO A 535 -24.65 -28.56 14.55
C PRO A 535 -24.46 -27.70 13.28
N GLY A 536 -24.44 -26.38 13.42
CA GLY A 536 -24.22 -25.43 12.31
C GLY A 536 -22.77 -24.98 12.10
N LEU A 537 -21.81 -25.45 12.89
CA LEU A 537 -20.41 -25.00 12.76
C LEU A 537 -19.76 -25.51 11.47
N PHE A 538 -20.08 -26.75 11.10
CA PHE A 538 -19.65 -27.37 9.84
C PHE A 538 -20.90 -27.78 9.05
N THR A 539 -21.42 -26.86 8.25
CA THR A 539 -22.50 -27.13 7.31
C THR A 539 -21.93 -27.40 5.93
N PHE A 540 -22.33 -28.52 5.34
CA PHE A 540 -21.91 -28.93 4.00
C PHE A 540 -23.12 -28.90 3.07
N HIS A 541 -22.93 -28.38 1.87
CA HIS A 541 -23.98 -28.22 0.86
C HIS A 541 -23.50 -28.75 -0.49
N GLU A 542 -24.45 -28.98 -1.41
CA GLU A 542 -24.19 -29.45 -2.77
C GLU A 542 -23.23 -28.56 -3.56
N ASP A 543 -23.08 -27.30 -3.14
CA ASP A 543 -22.19 -26.33 -3.72
C ASP A 543 -20.69 -26.71 -3.57
N LEU A 544 -20.36 -27.71 -2.74
CA LEU A 544 -19.04 -28.37 -2.67
C LEU A 544 -18.75 -29.30 -3.84
N CYS A 545 -19.77 -29.63 -4.64
CA CYS A 545 -19.66 -30.42 -5.88
C CYS A 545 -19.39 -29.55 -7.11
N THR A 546 -19.10 -28.26 -6.92
CA THR A 546 -18.71 -27.37 -8.01
C THR A 546 -17.50 -27.89 -8.77
N THR A 547 -17.52 -27.74 -10.10
CA THR A 547 -16.40 -28.04 -10.99
C THR A 547 -15.41 -26.87 -11.09
N GLU A 548 -15.75 -25.72 -10.53
CA GLU A 548 -14.87 -24.54 -10.48
C GLU A 548 -13.85 -24.71 -9.34
N GLU A 549 -12.63 -25.08 -9.70
CA GLU A 549 -11.55 -25.37 -8.74
C GLU A 549 -11.30 -24.21 -7.77
N GLU A 550 -11.33 -22.95 -8.21
CA GLU A 550 -11.12 -21.79 -7.34
C GLU A 550 -12.20 -21.66 -6.25
N LYS A 551 -13.48 -21.88 -6.60
CA LYS A 551 -14.59 -21.85 -5.63
C LYS A 551 -14.47 -22.98 -4.62
N LEU A 552 -14.10 -24.16 -5.09
CA LEU A 552 -13.87 -25.31 -4.24
C LEU A 552 -12.69 -25.10 -3.28
N GLN A 553 -11.58 -24.58 -3.78
CA GLN A 553 -10.40 -24.24 -2.98
C GLN A 553 -10.74 -23.21 -1.89
N HIS A 554 -11.53 -22.19 -2.24
CA HIS A 554 -11.98 -21.18 -1.28
C HIS A 554 -12.76 -21.80 -0.11
N LYS A 555 -13.70 -22.70 -0.40
CA LYS A 555 -14.48 -23.38 0.64
C LYS A 555 -13.65 -24.30 1.53
N LYS A 556 -12.70 -25.02 0.94
CA LYS A 556 -11.74 -25.84 1.69
C LYS A 556 -10.91 -25.00 2.65
N GLN A 557 -10.50 -23.80 2.22
CA GLN A 557 -9.77 -22.85 3.07
C GLN A 557 -10.63 -22.28 4.21
N GLU A 558 -11.89 -21.93 3.94
CA GLU A 558 -12.82 -21.51 4.99
C GLU A 558 -13.01 -22.62 6.04
N MET A 559 -13.19 -23.86 5.59
CA MET A 559 -13.30 -25.00 6.50
C MET A 559 -12.02 -25.24 7.30
N LEU A 560 -10.84 -25.13 6.68
CA LEU A 560 -9.54 -25.21 7.37
C LEU A 560 -9.46 -24.16 8.49
N ILE A 561 -9.83 -22.91 8.21
CA ILE A 561 -9.85 -21.83 9.21
C ILE A 561 -10.81 -22.16 10.35
N THR A 562 -12.04 -22.56 10.03
CA THR A 562 -13.05 -22.93 11.04
C THR A 562 -12.56 -24.07 11.92
N LEU A 563 -11.91 -25.07 11.33
CA LEU A 563 -11.32 -26.19 12.06
C LEU A 563 -10.22 -25.75 13.03
N ILE A 564 -9.32 -24.86 12.62
CA ILE A 564 -8.27 -24.34 13.50
C ILE A 564 -8.87 -23.47 14.61
N LYS A 565 -9.88 -22.67 14.31
CA LYS A 565 -10.60 -21.88 15.32
C LYS A 565 -11.39 -22.74 16.31
N TYR A 566 -11.87 -23.89 15.87
CA TYR A 566 -12.51 -24.89 16.74
C TYR A 566 -11.48 -25.63 17.59
N LYS A 567 -10.35 -26.04 17.00
CA LYS A 567 -9.27 -26.76 17.68
C LYS A 567 -7.90 -26.11 17.38
N PRO A 568 -7.49 -25.07 18.12
CA PRO A 568 -6.24 -24.37 17.85
C PRO A 568 -4.99 -25.28 17.94
N HIS A 569 -5.00 -26.24 18.86
CA HIS A 569 -3.93 -27.23 19.04
C HIS A 569 -4.03 -28.45 18.11
N ILE A 570 -4.77 -28.38 17.01
CA ILE A 570 -4.84 -29.47 16.04
C ILE A 570 -3.44 -29.83 15.53
N THR A 571 -3.12 -31.13 15.61
CA THR A 571 -1.85 -31.69 15.11
C THR A 571 -1.92 -31.92 13.60
N GLN A 572 -0.76 -32.04 12.95
CA GLN A 572 -0.72 -32.32 11.51
C GLN A 572 -1.38 -33.66 11.17
N ASP A 573 -1.22 -34.69 12.02
CA ASP A 573 -1.82 -36.01 11.81
C ASP A 573 -3.34 -35.98 11.94
N GLN A 574 -3.86 -35.24 12.94
CA GLN A 574 -5.30 -35.01 13.09
C GLN A 574 -5.84 -34.26 11.87
N LEU A 575 -5.16 -33.19 11.42
CA LEU A 575 -5.56 -32.42 10.25
C LEU A 575 -5.56 -33.25 8.97
N ASN A 576 -4.54 -34.07 8.75
CA ASN A 576 -4.45 -34.97 7.59
C ASN A 576 -5.60 -35.98 7.59
N SER A 577 -5.88 -36.58 8.75
CA SER A 577 -6.93 -37.58 8.90
C SER A 577 -8.33 -36.98 8.66
N LEU A 578 -8.57 -35.77 9.16
CA LEU A 578 -9.82 -35.04 8.91
C LEU A 578 -9.97 -34.63 7.45
N THR A 579 -8.89 -34.18 6.82
CA THR A 579 -8.88 -33.82 5.40
C THR A 579 -9.20 -35.02 4.52
N ALA A 580 -8.67 -36.21 4.86
CA ALA A 580 -9.00 -37.45 4.17
C ALA A 580 -10.48 -37.82 4.34
N ALA A 581 -11.00 -37.79 5.57
CA ALA A 581 -12.41 -38.08 5.87
C ALA A 581 -13.36 -37.12 5.15
N PHE A 582 -13.06 -35.82 5.14
CA PHE A 582 -13.82 -34.82 4.38
C PHE A 582 -13.80 -35.10 2.87
N THR A 583 -12.63 -35.45 2.32
CA THR A 583 -12.49 -35.75 0.90
C THR A 583 -13.34 -36.97 0.52
N THR A 584 -13.31 -38.03 1.33
CA THR A 584 -14.15 -39.22 1.13
C THR A 584 -15.64 -38.88 1.18
N MET A 585 -16.09 -38.11 2.19
CA MET A 585 -17.49 -37.68 2.30
C MET A 585 -17.93 -36.89 1.06
N ARG A 586 -17.14 -35.89 0.66
CA ARG A 586 -17.46 -35.04 -0.50
C ARG A 586 -17.57 -35.86 -1.78
N GLU A 587 -16.58 -36.72 -2.05
CA GLU A 587 -16.62 -37.58 -3.24
C GLU A 587 -17.79 -38.56 -3.23
N GLY A 588 -18.14 -39.08 -2.06
CA GLY A 588 -19.32 -39.93 -1.87
C GLY A 588 -20.62 -39.19 -2.17
N CYS A 589 -20.81 -38.01 -1.59
CA CYS A 589 -22.04 -37.22 -1.74
C CYS A 589 -22.20 -36.59 -3.12
N CYS A 590 -21.12 -36.14 -3.75
CA CYS A 590 -21.18 -35.56 -5.10
C CYS A 590 -21.48 -36.60 -6.20
N ARG A 591 -21.45 -37.90 -5.89
CA ARG A 591 -21.86 -38.98 -6.80
C ARG A 591 -23.32 -39.40 -6.62
N GLN A 592 -24.03 -38.88 -5.62
CA GLN A 592 -25.43 -39.21 -5.36
C GLN A 592 -26.37 -38.41 -6.27
N GLU A 593 -27.57 -38.93 -6.51
CA GLU A 593 -28.62 -38.22 -7.28
C GLU A 593 -29.06 -36.90 -6.60
N ASN A 594 -29.01 -36.85 -5.26
CA ASN A 594 -29.30 -35.66 -4.48
C ASN A 594 -28.14 -35.36 -3.51
N PRO A 595 -27.11 -34.64 -3.97
CA PRO A 595 -25.93 -34.32 -3.15
C PRO A 595 -26.27 -33.57 -1.87
N GLU A 596 -27.22 -32.63 -1.92
CA GLU A 596 -27.64 -31.84 -0.75
C GLU A 596 -28.15 -32.75 0.38
N THR A 597 -29.05 -33.69 0.05
CA THR A 597 -29.58 -34.64 1.03
C THR A 597 -28.47 -35.52 1.62
N CYS A 598 -27.49 -35.93 0.80
CA CYS A 598 -26.34 -36.69 1.30
C CYS A 598 -25.50 -35.88 2.28
N PHE A 599 -25.18 -34.62 1.97
CA PHE A 599 -24.37 -33.78 2.87
C PHE A 599 -25.06 -33.49 4.19
N VAL A 600 -26.39 -33.30 4.19
CA VAL A 600 -27.19 -33.15 5.42
C VAL A 600 -27.12 -34.41 6.30
N GLN A 601 -26.99 -35.60 5.70
CA GLN A 601 -26.89 -36.87 6.43
C GLN A 601 -25.46 -37.21 6.89
N GLU A 602 -24.48 -37.12 6.00
CA GLU A 602 -23.09 -37.50 6.25
C GLU A 602 -22.30 -36.43 7.03
N GLY A 603 -22.67 -35.15 6.89
CA GLY A 603 -22.01 -34.03 7.57
C GLY A 603 -21.94 -34.20 9.09
N PRO A 604 -23.07 -34.46 9.78
CA PRO A 604 -23.08 -34.74 11.22
C PRO A 604 -22.21 -35.94 11.63
N GLU A 605 -22.11 -36.97 10.78
CA GLU A 605 -21.27 -38.14 11.06
C GLU A 605 -19.77 -37.81 10.93
N LEU A 606 -19.40 -36.98 9.95
CA LEU A 606 -18.04 -36.44 9.87
C LEU A 606 -17.70 -35.62 11.13
N ILE A 607 -18.63 -34.79 11.62
CA ILE A 607 -18.44 -34.02 12.86
C ILE A 607 -18.21 -34.94 14.06
N LYS A 608 -19.05 -35.96 14.27
CA LYS A 608 -18.89 -36.93 15.37
C LYS A 608 -17.58 -37.71 15.29
N ARG A 609 -17.16 -38.11 14.08
CA ARG A 609 -15.85 -38.74 13.88
C ARG A 609 -14.74 -37.76 14.21
N SER A 610 -14.89 -36.51 13.82
CA SER A 610 -13.93 -35.44 14.11
C SER A 610 -13.79 -35.20 15.60
N GLU A 611 -14.89 -35.17 16.37
CA GLU A 611 -14.85 -35.06 17.83
C GLU A 611 -13.99 -36.16 18.44
N LYS A 612 -14.21 -37.43 18.06
CA LYS A 612 -13.41 -38.57 18.55
C LYS A 612 -11.93 -38.46 18.17
N MET A 613 -11.65 -38.02 16.95
CA MET A 613 -10.27 -37.86 16.45
C MET A 613 -9.54 -36.67 17.07
N LEU A 614 -10.28 -35.65 17.52
CA LEU A 614 -9.75 -34.41 18.12
C LEU A 614 -9.74 -34.44 19.66
N SER A 615 -10.36 -35.45 20.28
CA SER A 615 -10.37 -35.69 21.72
C SER A 615 -9.36 -36.76 22.18
N ALA A 616 -8.88 -37.59 21.24
CA ALA A 616 -7.69 -38.43 21.39
C ALA A 616 -6.42 -37.60 21.09
#